data_AF-A0A7K3G498-F1
#
_entry.id   AF-A0A7K3G498-F1
#
_cell.length_a   1.000
_cell.length_b   1.000
_cell.length_c   1.000
_cell.angle_alpha   90.00
_cell.angle_beta   90.00
_cell.angle_gamma   90.00
#
_symmetry.space_group_name_H-M   'P 1'
#
loop_
_entity.id
_entity.type
_entity.pdbx_description
1 polymer ?
#
loop_
_entity_poly.entity_id
_entity_poly.type
_entity_poly.pdbx_seq_one_letter_code
_entity_poly.pdbx_strand_id
1 'polypeptide(L)'
;HRAGLSWSALTAVRLSTDERLPRALRVLAADAARDRAELVREAALRPGGGTFSGADADDVLAAVDRYEAARDGLLSGTGPDLTASEGALGDLWHRYRTLTDADVHWLRERVADPGTDLQGLGFCLELLLAHGLAGEAEVEALLPRRLKDLAKKYRTTYTEWRHPLVTLTCLALDLGHPAAGKLVSWWTGARPVWKDELRLLTHLGAPDEAKAAELWDVVTSPAHDVGQLMTWVLVRARLDGEHPLLVADRLLGTPGIRSHTLERVLIGVAAPEQPLWHYAVDGRSRSWWQRALEVAEHPGLSPGARAIGLRAARAHSLVRHPDRVRPAPTEGERAAALAWIERHADA
;
A
#
# COMPACT_ATOMS: atom_id res chain seq x y z
N HIS A 1 -7.46 -27.92 -4.63
CA HIS A 1 -6.84 -26.57 -4.60
C HIS A 1 -6.63 -26.08 -3.15
N ARG A 2 -7.68 -25.92 -2.33
CA ARG A 2 -7.59 -25.42 -0.94
C ARG A 2 -6.69 -26.27 -0.03
N ALA A 3 -6.78 -27.61 -0.09
CA ALA A 3 -5.90 -28.51 0.66
C ALA A 3 -4.40 -28.37 0.29
N GLY A 4 -4.08 -28.13 -0.99
CA GLY A 4 -2.70 -27.92 -1.44
C GLY A 4 -2.11 -26.60 -0.92
N LEU A 5 -2.93 -25.55 -0.84
CA LEU A 5 -2.54 -24.28 -0.22
C LEU A 5 -2.34 -24.39 1.30
N SER A 6 -3.16 -25.20 1.98
CA SER A 6 -2.99 -25.48 3.40
C SER A 6 -1.71 -26.29 3.67
N TRP A 7 -1.38 -27.29 2.84
CA TRP A 7 -0.14 -28.05 2.97
C TRP A 7 1.11 -27.22 2.68
N SER A 8 1.11 -26.36 1.66
CA SER A 8 2.24 -25.47 1.40
C SER A 8 2.44 -24.47 2.54
N ALA A 9 1.35 -23.94 3.10
CA ALA A 9 1.40 -23.07 4.28
C ALA A 9 1.94 -23.80 5.51
N LEU A 10 1.48 -25.02 5.79
CA LEU A 10 2.00 -25.84 6.90
C LEU A 10 3.48 -26.16 6.73
N THR A 11 3.93 -26.44 5.50
CA THR A 11 5.35 -26.63 5.20
C THR A 11 6.14 -25.36 5.52
N ALA A 12 5.70 -24.18 5.07
CA ALA A 12 6.37 -22.92 5.39
C ALA A 12 6.46 -22.67 6.91
N VAL A 13 5.35 -22.91 7.64
CA VAL A 13 5.31 -22.85 9.11
C VAL A 13 6.37 -23.78 9.72
N ARG A 14 6.43 -25.05 9.33
CA ARG A 14 7.39 -26.01 9.87
C ARG A 14 8.84 -25.64 9.56
N LEU A 15 9.13 -25.26 8.32
CA LEU A 15 10.48 -24.90 7.88
C LEU A 15 10.99 -23.63 8.57
N SER A 16 10.11 -22.69 8.92
CA SER A 16 10.50 -21.43 9.59
C SER A 16 11.20 -21.67 10.95
N THR A 17 10.84 -22.75 11.64
CA THR A 17 11.39 -23.13 12.95
C THR A 17 12.30 -24.35 12.91
N ASP A 18 12.65 -24.88 11.74
CA ASP A 18 13.56 -26.03 11.63
C ASP A 18 15.03 -25.61 11.79
N GLU A 19 15.58 -25.82 12.97
CA GLU A 19 16.95 -25.41 13.34
C GLU A 19 18.05 -26.04 12.47
N ARG A 20 17.75 -27.11 11.72
CA ARG A 20 18.68 -27.72 10.77
C ARG A 20 18.87 -26.87 9.51
N LEU A 21 17.96 -25.94 9.23
CA LEU A 21 18.04 -25.04 8.09
C LEU A 21 18.87 -23.78 8.39
N PRO A 22 19.65 -23.30 7.41
CA PRO A 22 20.26 -21.97 7.47
C PRO A 22 19.22 -20.89 7.78
N ARG A 23 19.62 -19.88 8.58
CA ARG A 23 18.74 -18.77 8.98
C ARG A 23 18.06 -18.11 7.78
N ALA A 24 18.76 -17.91 6.67
CA ALA A 24 18.20 -17.30 5.46
C ALA A 24 16.97 -18.07 4.92
N LEU A 25 17.01 -19.41 4.92
CA LEU A 25 15.87 -20.22 4.49
C LEU A 25 14.72 -20.18 5.49
N ARG A 26 15.04 -20.14 6.79
CA ARG A 26 14.02 -19.98 7.85
C ARG A 26 13.29 -18.64 7.75
N VAL A 27 14.00 -17.56 7.43
CA VAL A 27 13.41 -16.23 7.20
C VAL A 27 12.46 -16.24 6.00
N LEU A 28 12.88 -16.82 4.87
CA LEU A 28 12.03 -16.95 3.68
C LEU A 28 10.77 -17.77 3.98
N ALA A 29 10.91 -18.87 4.73
CA ALA A 29 9.79 -19.69 5.16
C ALA A 29 8.87 -18.93 6.13
N ALA A 30 9.43 -18.13 7.05
CA ALA A 30 8.68 -17.31 7.98
C ALA A 30 7.86 -16.22 7.28
N ASP A 31 8.41 -15.58 6.24
CA ASP A 31 7.67 -14.58 5.45
C ASP A 31 6.55 -15.23 4.63
N ALA A 32 6.82 -16.38 4.02
CA ALA A 32 5.80 -17.14 3.29
C ALA A 32 4.65 -17.64 4.18
N ALA A 33 4.92 -17.89 5.47
CA ALA A 33 3.95 -18.30 6.47
C ALA A 33 3.14 -17.14 7.09
N ARG A 34 3.63 -15.89 6.99
CA ARG A 34 3.10 -14.70 7.69
C ARG A 34 1.60 -14.53 7.62
N ASP A 35 1.06 -14.54 6.40
CA ASP A 35 -0.37 -14.32 6.17
C ASP A 35 -1.14 -15.64 6.00
N ARG A 36 -0.53 -16.77 6.35
CA ARG A 36 -1.08 -18.12 6.14
C ARG A 36 -1.12 -19.00 7.39
N ALA A 37 -0.44 -18.61 8.47
CA ALA A 37 -0.44 -19.36 9.72
C ALA A 37 -1.86 -19.57 10.27
N GLU A 38 -2.71 -18.54 10.20
CA GLU A 38 -4.09 -18.66 10.66
C GLU A 38 -4.94 -19.59 9.79
N LEU A 39 -4.68 -19.65 8.48
CA LEU A 39 -5.31 -20.64 7.60
C LEU A 39 -4.92 -22.07 7.98
N VAL A 40 -3.68 -22.28 8.44
CA VAL A 40 -3.20 -23.58 8.93
C VAL A 40 -3.91 -23.93 10.24
N ARG A 41 -4.02 -22.97 11.16
CA ARG A 41 -4.73 -23.12 12.44
C ARG A 41 -6.20 -23.50 12.24
N GLU A 42 -6.94 -22.73 11.43
CA GLU A 42 -8.34 -23.05 11.09
C GLU A 42 -8.48 -24.42 10.44
N ALA A 43 -7.57 -24.75 9.52
CA ALA A 43 -7.60 -26.03 8.82
C ALA A 43 -7.36 -27.23 9.75
N ALA A 44 -6.57 -27.06 10.82
CA ALA A 44 -6.30 -28.07 11.84
C ALA A 44 -7.48 -28.23 12.81
N LEU A 45 -8.16 -27.12 13.17
CA LEU A 45 -9.31 -27.12 14.08
C LEU A 45 -10.63 -27.54 13.41
N ARG A 46 -10.67 -27.69 12.09
CA ARG A 46 -11.90 -28.00 11.36
C ARG A 46 -12.48 -29.37 11.78
N PRO A 47 -13.73 -29.44 12.28
CA PRO A 47 -14.39 -30.70 12.62
C PRO A 47 -14.50 -31.63 11.41
N GLY A 48 -14.29 -32.93 11.62
CA GLY A 48 -14.42 -33.96 10.56
C GLY A 48 -13.15 -34.24 9.76
N GLY A 49 -11.99 -33.72 10.19
CA GLY A 49 -10.65 -34.23 9.85
C GLY A 49 -10.38 -34.46 8.37
N GLY A 50 -9.95 -33.44 7.63
CA GLY A 50 -9.76 -33.62 6.18
C GLY A 50 -8.71 -32.76 5.48
N THR A 51 -8.10 -31.75 6.12
CA THR A 51 -7.13 -30.91 5.40
C THR A 51 -5.72 -31.50 5.43
N PHE A 52 -5.30 -32.03 6.58
CA PHE A 52 -3.96 -32.57 6.82
C PHE A 52 -3.99 -34.08 7.05
N SER A 53 -4.48 -34.84 6.07
CA SER A 53 -4.47 -36.31 6.13
C SER A 53 -3.06 -36.84 6.46
N GLY A 54 -2.94 -37.58 7.57
CA GLY A 54 -1.67 -38.17 8.02
C GLY A 54 -0.80 -37.26 8.91
N ALA A 55 -1.28 -36.09 9.31
CA ALA A 55 -0.67 -35.28 10.37
C ALA A 55 -1.60 -35.21 11.59
N ASP A 56 -1.03 -35.29 12.79
CA ASP A 56 -1.77 -35.04 14.03
C ASP A 56 -2.14 -33.55 14.16
N ALA A 57 -3.36 -33.25 14.60
CA ALA A 57 -3.85 -31.89 14.74
C ALA A 57 -3.06 -31.13 15.81
N ASP A 58 -2.74 -31.78 16.92
CA ASP A 58 -1.96 -31.19 18.02
C ASP A 58 -0.54 -30.84 17.55
N ASP A 59 0.09 -31.69 16.73
CA ASP A 59 1.39 -31.40 16.11
C ASP A 59 1.35 -30.20 15.17
N VAL A 60 0.27 -30.04 14.40
CA VAL A 60 0.09 -28.90 13.50
C VAL A 60 -0.08 -27.61 14.30
N LEU A 61 -0.92 -27.61 15.33
CA LEU A 61 -1.13 -26.46 16.20
C LEU A 61 0.16 -26.07 16.92
N ALA A 62 0.89 -27.05 17.47
CA ALA A 62 2.18 -26.80 18.11
C ALA A 62 3.21 -26.22 17.14
N ALA A 63 3.17 -26.60 15.85
CA ALA A 63 4.03 -25.99 14.83
C ALA A 63 3.66 -24.53 14.56
N VAL A 64 2.37 -24.21 14.48
CA VAL A 64 1.89 -22.82 14.36
C VAL A 64 2.32 -22.00 15.57
N ASP A 65 2.17 -22.51 16.79
CA ASP A 65 2.53 -21.77 18.01
C ASP A 65 4.03 -21.51 18.12
N ARG A 66 4.88 -22.49 17.72
CA ARG A 66 6.33 -22.26 17.60
C ARG A 66 6.66 -21.19 16.57
N TYR A 67 5.98 -21.20 15.42
CA TYR A 67 6.15 -20.16 14.41
C TYR A 67 5.78 -18.79 14.95
N GLU A 68 4.60 -18.62 15.55
CA GLU A 68 4.15 -17.33 16.10
C GLU A 68 5.11 -16.80 17.16
N ALA A 69 5.63 -17.67 18.04
CA ALA A 69 6.61 -17.28 19.06
C ALA A 69 7.96 -16.84 18.46
N ALA A 70 8.37 -17.40 17.31
CA ALA A 70 9.64 -17.09 16.65
C ALA A 70 9.53 -16.00 15.56
N ARG A 71 8.32 -15.73 15.07
CA ARG A 71 8.04 -14.94 13.86
C ARG A 71 8.72 -13.58 13.89
N ASP A 72 8.49 -12.81 14.95
CA ASP A 72 8.97 -11.43 15.02
C ASP A 72 10.51 -11.39 15.09
N GLY A 73 11.13 -12.34 15.81
CA GLY A 73 12.60 -12.47 15.85
C GLY A 73 13.21 -12.92 14.53
N LEU A 74 12.51 -13.74 13.74
CA LEU A 74 12.94 -14.16 12.41
C LEU A 74 12.80 -13.03 11.39
N LEU A 75 11.69 -12.29 11.44
CA LEU A 75 11.34 -11.29 10.43
C LEU A 75 11.83 -9.87 10.75
N SER A 76 12.28 -9.61 11.98
CA SER A 76 12.86 -8.33 12.36
C SER A 76 14.04 -7.94 11.47
N GLY A 77 13.96 -6.75 10.88
CA GLY A 77 15.00 -6.20 10.00
C GLY A 77 15.03 -6.85 8.62
N THR A 78 13.98 -7.58 8.26
CA THR A 78 13.81 -8.18 6.93
C THR A 78 12.60 -7.55 6.25
N GLY A 79 12.68 -7.35 4.93
CA GLY A 79 11.56 -6.86 4.13
C GLY A 79 11.33 -7.74 2.91
N PRO A 80 10.35 -7.38 2.06
CA PRO A 80 9.97 -8.17 0.91
C PRO A 80 11.10 -8.25 -0.13
N ASP A 81 10.96 -9.23 -1.03
CA ASP A 81 11.72 -9.25 -2.26
C ASP A 81 11.33 -8.06 -3.15
N LEU A 82 12.17 -7.03 -3.17
CA LEU A 82 11.97 -5.82 -3.97
C LEU A 82 12.03 -6.07 -5.48
N THR A 83 12.53 -7.24 -5.91
CA THR A 83 12.57 -7.65 -7.32
C THR A 83 11.32 -8.40 -7.77
N ALA A 84 10.41 -8.72 -6.84
CA ALA A 84 9.12 -9.31 -7.16
C ALA A 84 8.29 -8.36 -8.06
N SER A 85 7.26 -8.87 -8.73
CA SER A 85 6.39 -8.02 -9.55
C SER A 85 5.72 -6.93 -8.72
N GLU A 86 5.45 -5.77 -9.34
CA GLU A 86 4.73 -4.65 -8.71
C GLU A 86 3.45 -5.07 -7.98
N GLY A 87 2.62 -5.93 -8.60
CA GLY A 87 1.40 -6.42 -7.97
C GLY A 87 1.67 -7.27 -6.73
N ALA A 88 2.77 -8.04 -6.71
CA ALA A 88 3.17 -8.80 -5.53
C ALA A 88 3.61 -7.87 -4.39
N LEU A 89 4.36 -6.79 -4.68
CA LEU A 89 4.69 -5.79 -3.66
C LEU A 89 3.45 -5.01 -3.20
N GLY A 90 2.51 -4.70 -4.11
CA GLY A 90 1.21 -4.11 -3.79
C GLY A 90 0.39 -4.98 -2.83
N ASP A 91 0.38 -6.30 -3.03
CA ASP A 91 -0.27 -7.25 -2.13
C ASP A 91 0.31 -7.16 -0.69
N LEU A 92 1.58 -6.74 -0.52
CA LEU A 92 2.25 -6.61 0.78
C LEU A 92 2.18 -5.18 1.35
N TRP A 93 1.82 -4.18 0.54
CA TRP A 93 1.83 -2.77 0.91
C TRP A 93 1.09 -2.50 2.22
N HIS A 94 -0.07 -3.13 2.38
CA HIS A 94 -0.92 -3.01 3.57
C HIS A 94 -0.23 -3.42 4.89
N ARG A 95 0.79 -4.30 4.84
CA ARG A 95 1.55 -4.71 6.03
C ARG A 95 2.32 -3.55 6.64
N TYR A 96 2.61 -2.52 5.85
CA TYR A 96 3.40 -1.36 6.24
C TYR A 96 2.56 -0.17 6.69
N ARG A 97 1.27 -0.34 6.95
CA ARG A 97 0.41 0.72 7.52
C ARG A 97 0.89 1.20 8.89
N THR A 98 1.66 0.38 9.60
CA THR A 98 2.45 0.80 10.75
C THR A 98 3.86 0.27 10.57
N LEU A 99 4.86 1.11 10.81
CA LEU A 99 6.26 0.75 10.68
C LEU A 99 6.88 0.54 12.06
N THR A 100 7.56 -0.59 12.25
CA THR A 100 8.44 -0.80 13.40
C THR A 100 9.80 -0.16 13.15
N ASP A 101 10.60 0.06 14.20
CA ASP A 101 11.98 0.56 14.06
C ASP A 101 12.83 -0.32 13.13
N ALA A 102 12.58 -1.63 13.15
CA ALA A 102 13.26 -2.59 12.29
C ALA A 102 12.86 -2.44 10.81
N ASP A 103 11.57 -2.14 10.53
CA ASP A 103 11.11 -1.81 9.18
C ASP A 103 11.78 -0.53 8.69
N VAL A 104 11.79 0.52 9.51
CA VAL A 104 12.41 1.81 9.18
C VAL A 104 13.89 1.63 8.87
N HIS A 105 14.61 0.88 9.72
CA HIS A 105 16.01 0.59 9.48
C HIS A 105 16.22 -0.13 8.14
N TRP A 106 15.46 -1.20 7.88
CA TRP A 106 15.55 -1.95 6.62
C TRP A 106 15.24 -1.06 5.40
N LEU A 107 14.18 -0.25 5.45
CA LEU A 107 13.80 0.66 4.37
C LEU A 107 14.93 1.66 4.05
N ARG A 108 15.55 2.23 5.08
CA ARG A 108 16.68 3.17 4.92
C ARG A 108 17.90 2.51 4.32
N GLU A 109 18.24 1.29 4.77
CA GLU A 109 19.34 0.54 4.15
C GLU A 109 19.10 0.29 2.67
N ARG A 110 17.88 -0.10 2.28
CA ARG A 110 17.53 -0.34 0.86
C ARG A 110 17.54 0.95 0.04
N VAL A 111 17.16 2.10 0.61
CA VAL A 111 17.30 3.40 -0.07
C VAL A 111 18.77 3.77 -0.30
N ALA A 112 19.65 3.49 0.67
CA ALA A 112 21.08 3.77 0.56
C ALA A 112 21.84 2.79 -0.36
N ASP A 113 21.30 1.59 -0.56
CA ASP A 113 21.90 0.54 -1.37
C ASP A 113 21.91 0.89 -2.89
N PRO A 114 23.10 0.99 -3.53
CA PRO A 114 23.21 1.21 -4.97
C PRO A 114 22.56 0.11 -5.83
N GLY A 115 22.40 -1.09 -5.28
CA GLY A 115 21.79 -2.25 -5.95
C GLY A 115 20.26 -2.21 -6.01
N THR A 116 19.59 -1.38 -5.20
CA THR A 116 18.13 -1.26 -5.22
C THR A 116 17.68 -0.57 -6.50
N ASP A 117 16.78 -1.22 -7.25
CA ASP A 117 16.25 -0.73 -8.51
C ASP A 117 15.18 0.37 -8.34
N LEU A 118 14.60 0.88 -9.43
CA LEU A 118 13.62 1.97 -9.35
C LEU A 118 12.31 1.57 -8.65
N GLN A 119 11.90 0.32 -8.80
CA GLN A 119 10.69 -0.19 -8.16
C GLN A 119 10.89 -0.27 -6.64
N GLY A 120 11.98 -0.90 -6.20
CA GLY A 120 12.35 -0.98 -4.80
C GLY A 120 12.57 0.39 -4.17
N LEU A 121 13.22 1.32 -4.90
CA LEU A 121 13.34 2.70 -4.43
C LEU A 121 11.99 3.40 -4.30
N GLY A 122 11.07 3.22 -5.26
CA GLY A 122 9.72 3.76 -5.20
C GLY A 122 8.98 3.24 -3.97
N PHE A 123 9.00 1.93 -3.75
CA PHE A 123 8.39 1.27 -2.60
C PHE A 123 8.96 1.81 -1.27
N CYS A 124 10.29 1.77 -1.11
CA CYS A 124 10.93 2.12 0.16
C CYS A 124 10.82 3.61 0.49
N LEU A 125 11.08 4.48 -0.49
CA LEU A 125 11.08 5.92 -0.27
C LEU A 125 9.67 6.46 -0.01
N GLU A 126 8.65 5.92 -0.71
CA GLU A 126 7.27 6.34 -0.49
C GLU A 126 6.78 5.95 0.90
N LEU A 127 7.09 4.75 1.40
CA LEU A 127 6.76 4.37 2.78
C LEU A 127 7.43 5.29 3.80
N LEU A 128 8.73 5.57 3.64
CA LEU A 128 9.42 6.49 4.55
C LEU A 128 8.79 7.91 4.50
N LEU A 129 8.46 8.42 3.31
CA LEU A 129 7.88 9.75 3.17
C LEU A 129 6.46 9.82 3.75
N ALA A 130 5.59 8.86 3.40
CA ALA A 130 4.19 8.86 3.80
C ALA A 130 4.01 8.75 5.33
N HIS A 131 4.94 8.07 5.99
CA HIS A 131 5.00 7.99 7.46
C HIS A 131 5.74 9.17 8.14
N GLY A 132 6.24 10.15 7.38
CA GLY A 132 6.97 11.29 7.92
C GLY A 132 8.37 10.94 8.47
N LEU A 133 8.98 9.86 7.99
CA LEU A 133 10.25 9.32 8.48
C LEU A 133 11.42 9.52 7.51
N ALA A 134 11.15 9.95 6.27
CA ALA A 134 12.17 10.38 5.33
C ALA A 134 12.69 11.78 5.69
N GLY A 135 13.99 12.01 5.51
CA GLY A 135 14.66 13.27 5.80
C GLY A 135 15.82 13.55 4.85
N GLU A 136 16.73 14.43 5.27
CA GLU A 136 17.89 14.85 4.46
C GLU A 136 18.77 13.66 4.05
N ALA A 137 18.93 12.66 4.92
CA ALA A 137 19.75 11.49 4.67
C ALA A 137 19.34 10.72 3.41
N GLU A 138 18.03 10.54 3.16
CA GLU A 138 17.54 9.90 1.94
C GLU A 138 17.84 10.75 0.69
N VAL A 139 17.78 12.07 0.80
CA VAL A 139 18.13 13.00 -0.28
C VAL A 139 19.62 12.91 -0.63
N GLU A 140 20.48 12.92 0.38
CA GLU A 140 21.93 12.81 0.24
C GLU A 140 22.38 11.45 -0.27
N ALA A 141 21.69 10.37 0.12
CA ALA A 141 21.97 9.03 -0.37
C ALA A 141 21.69 8.89 -1.87
N LEU A 142 20.59 9.49 -2.36
CA LEU A 142 20.09 9.28 -3.72
C LEU A 142 20.66 10.27 -4.73
N LEU A 143 20.68 11.58 -4.44
CA LEU A 143 20.95 12.59 -5.47
C LEU A 143 22.34 12.52 -6.11
N PRO A 144 23.45 12.38 -5.37
CA PRO A 144 24.79 12.39 -5.97
C PRO A 144 25.04 11.18 -6.87
N ARG A 145 24.36 10.06 -6.61
CA ARG A 145 24.69 8.75 -7.19
C ARG A 145 23.64 8.24 -8.17
N ARG A 146 22.37 8.63 -8.00
CA ARG A 146 21.23 7.97 -8.67
C ARG A 146 20.40 8.88 -9.55
N LEU A 147 20.67 10.20 -9.65
CA LEU A 147 19.83 11.10 -10.46
C LEU A 147 19.67 10.64 -11.92
N LYS A 148 20.72 10.08 -12.53
CA LYS A 148 20.66 9.51 -13.89
C LYS A 148 19.70 8.32 -13.99
N ASP A 149 19.66 7.47 -12.96
CA ASP A 149 18.75 6.32 -12.91
C ASP A 149 17.32 6.77 -12.62
N LEU A 150 17.14 7.66 -11.65
CA LEU A 150 15.86 8.25 -11.30
C LEU A 150 15.23 9.04 -12.46
N ALA A 151 16.03 9.53 -13.41
CA ALA A 151 15.56 10.18 -14.62
C ALA A 151 15.14 9.20 -15.74
N LYS A 152 15.16 7.88 -15.50
CA LYS A 152 14.63 6.88 -16.44
C LYS A 152 13.12 6.77 -16.30
N LYS A 153 12.47 6.43 -17.41
CA LYS A 153 11.03 6.19 -17.41
C LYS A 153 10.71 4.94 -16.59
N TYR A 154 9.98 5.12 -15.50
CA TYR A 154 9.37 4.05 -14.73
C TYR A 154 7.87 4.33 -14.68
N ARG A 155 7.08 3.49 -15.35
CA ARG A 155 5.62 3.67 -15.37
C ARG A 155 5.03 3.05 -14.11
N THR A 156 4.89 3.84 -13.05
CA THR A 156 4.16 3.48 -11.82
C THR A 156 2.64 3.49 -11.99
N THR A 157 2.14 3.44 -13.23
CA THR A 157 0.75 3.79 -13.55
C THR A 157 -0.26 2.78 -12.97
N TYR A 158 0.20 1.75 -12.25
CA TYR A 158 -0.63 0.70 -11.66
C TYR A 158 -0.21 0.27 -10.24
N THR A 159 0.44 1.14 -9.45
CA THR A 159 1.00 0.74 -8.14
C THR A 159 0.64 1.69 -7.00
N GLU A 160 0.81 1.19 -5.77
CA GLU A 160 0.46 1.88 -4.52
C GLU A 160 1.49 2.95 -4.11
N TRP A 161 2.53 3.19 -4.92
CA TRP A 161 3.57 4.19 -4.69
C TRP A 161 3.86 5.02 -5.94
N ARG A 162 4.39 6.22 -5.72
CA ARG A 162 4.79 7.12 -6.82
C ARG A 162 6.14 6.75 -7.39
N HIS A 163 6.42 7.34 -8.55
CA HIS A 163 7.76 7.32 -9.12
C HIS A 163 8.78 7.88 -8.09
N PRO A 164 9.92 7.21 -7.82
CA PRO A 164 10.84 7.61 -6.74
C PRO A 164 11.38 9.03 -6.92
N LEU A 165 11.60 9.50 -8.15
CA LEU A 165 11.98 10.90 -8.41
C LEU A 165 10.89 11.91 -7.99
N VAL A 166 9.60 11.58 -8.10
CA VAL A 166 8.50 12.43 -7.63
C VAL A 166 8.55 12.53 -6.12
N THR A 167 8.63 11.37 -5.44
CA THR A 167 8.71 11.28 -3.98
C THR A 167 9.94 12.03 -3.44
N LEU A 168 11.11 11.84 -4.07
CA LEU A 168 12.36 12.53 -3.72
C LEU A 168 12.25 14.05 -3.93
N THR A 169 11.58 14.49 -4.99
CA THR A 169 11.35 15.92 -5.25
C THR A 169 10.42 16.52 -4.19
N CYS A 170 9.36 15.81 -3.81
CA CYS A 170 8.46 16.25 -2.74
C CYS A 170 9.23 16.41 -1.41
N LEU A 171 10.03 15.40 -1.05
CA LEU A 171 10.87 15.42 0.15
C LEU A 171 11.84 16.61 0.14
N ALA A 172 12.57 16.80 -0.96
CA ALA A 172 13.52 17.91 -1.06
C ALA A 172 12.84 19.28 -0.95
N LEU A 173 11.63 19.43 -1.49
CA LEU A 173 10.83 20.65 -1.36
C LEU A 173 10.35 20.87 0.08
N ASP A 174 9.79 19.84 0.71
CA ASP A 174 9.30 19.91 2.11
C ASP A 174 10.43 20.25 3.10
N LEU A 175 11.64 19.76 2.86
CA LEU A 175 12.83 20.06 3.67
C LEU A 175 13.46 21.42 3.36
N GLY A 176 13.06 22.10 2.28
CA GLY A 176 13.78 23.29 1.79
C GLY A 176 15.23 22.98 1.37
N HIS A 177 15.51 21.73 0.96
CA HIS A 177 16.85 21.24 0.68
C HIS A 177 17.48 21.97 -0.53
N PRO A 178 18.80 22.29 -0.52
CA PRO A 178 19.45 23.06 -1.60
C PRO A 178 19.28 22.47 -3.01
N ALA A 179 19.09 21.15 -3.12
CA ALA A 179 18.87 20.49 -4.39
C ALA A 179 17.45 20.63 -4.97
N ALA A 180 16.47 21.12 -4.21
CA ALA A 180 15.08 21.22 -4.63
C ALA A 180 14.94 22.03 -5.93
N GLY A 181 15.61 23.17 -6.05
CA GLY A 181 15.58 24.02 -7.25
C GLY A 181 16.06 23.29 -8.51
N LYS A 182 17.11 22.46 -8.39
CA LYS A 182 17.62 21.63 -9.49
C LYS A 182 16.62 20.53 -9.88
N LEU A 183 15.98 19.90 -8.91
CA LEU A 183 14.96 18.87 -9.16
C LEU A 183 13.73 19.46 -9.86
N VAL A 184 13.22 20.58 -9.36
CA VAL A 184 12.10 21.30 -10.01
C VAL A 184 12.46 21.70 -11.44
N SER A 185 13.66 22.25 -11.65
CA SER A 185 14.14 22.61 -12.99
C SER A 185 14.25 21.41 -13.92
N TRP A 186 14.58 20.23 -13.39
CA TRP A 186 14.58 19.01 -14.17
C TRP A 186 13.17 18.65 -14.64
N TRP A 187 12.14 18.81 -13.81
CA TRP A 187 10.76 18.54 -14.20
C TRP A 187 10.20 19.52 -15.25
N THR A 188 10.65 20.77 -15.26
CA THR A 188 10.15 21.79 -16.20
C THR A 188 10.82 21.77 -17.58
N GLY A 189 11.96 21.09 -17.74
CA GLY A 189 12.63 21.02 -19.04
C GLY A 189 11.77 20.36 -20.14
N ALA A 190 12.10 20.55 -21.41
CA ALA A 190 11.25 20.04 -22.52
C ALA A 190 11.29 18.51 -22.73
N ARG A 191 12.28 17.80 -22.15
CA ARG A 191 12.46 16.35 -22.31
C ARG A 191 12.90 15.70 -21.00
N PRO A 192 12.67 14.39 -20.82
CA PRO A 192 11.83 13.53 -21.67
C PRO A 192 10.32 13.78 -21.44
N VAL A 193 9.49 13.61 -22.47
CA VAL A 193 8.04 13.97 -22.45
C VAL A 193 7.23 13.18 -21.43
N TRP A 194 7.67 11.98 -21.05
CA TRP A 194 6.94 11.17 -20.07
C TRP A 194 6.79 11.87 -18.71
N LYS A 195 7.68 12.81 -18.39
CA LYS A 195 7.64 13.52 -17.10
C LYS A 195 6.49 14.51 -17.01
N ASP A 196 5.90 14.91 -18.14
CA ASP A 196 4.81 15.88 -18.17
C ASP A 196 3.58 15.34 -17.40
N GLU A 197 3.33 14.03 -17.52
CA GLU A 197 2.28 13.32 -16.77
C GLU A 197 2.53 13.30 -15.25
N LEU A 198 3.80 13.33 -14.81
CA LEU A 198 4.17 13.14 -13.41
C LEU A 198 4.60 14.42 -12.70
N ARG A 199 4.98 15.49 -13.43
CA ARG A 199 5.47 16.75 -12.86
C ARG A 199 4.51 17.31 -11.82
N LEU A 200 3.21 17.32 -12.12
CA LEU A 200 2.18 17.86 -11.24
C LEU A 200 2.05 17.08 -9.94
N LEU A 201 2.48 15.82 -9.90
CA LEU A 201 2.48 15.04 -8.66
C LEU A 201 3.55 15.53 -7.67
N THR A 202 4.54 16.31 -8.14
CA THR A 202 5.57 16.92 -7.27
C THR A 202 5.04 18.09 -6.45
N HIS A 203 3.87 18.64 -6.82
CA HIS A 203 3.21 19.74 -6.13
C HIS A 203 2.77 19.40 -4.70
N LEU A 204 2.75 18.10 -4.36
CA LEU A 204 2.56 17.69 -2.97
C LEU A 204 3.67 18.20 -2.05
N GLY A 205 4.90 18.38 -2.56
CA GLY A 205 6.01 18.95 -1.80
C GLY A 205 5.93 20.47 -1.69
N ALA A 206 6.02 20.98 -0.47
CA ALA A 206 5.85 22.38 -0.10
C ALA A 206 4.62 22.99 -0.80
N PRO A 207 3.40 22.51 -0.52
CA PRO A 207 2.21 22.92 -1.25
C PRO A 207 1.93 24.41 -1.07
N ASP A 208 1.33 25.02 -2.10
CA ASP A 208 0.87 26.41 -2.09
C ASP A 208 -0.40 26.55 -2.95
N GLU A 209 -1.04 27.71 -2.87
CA GLU A 209 -2.29 27.99 -3.60
C GLU A 209 -2.12 27.95 -5.13
N ALA A 210 -0.95 28.35 -5.65
CA ALA A 210 -0.69 28.35 -7.09
C ALA A 210 -0.56 26.92 -7.64
N LYS A 211 0.13 26.04 -6.91
CA LYS A 211 0.22 24.60 -7.19
C LYS A 211 -1.13 23.92 -7.12
N ALA A 212 -1.95 24.27 -6.12
CA ALA A 212 -3.30 23.74 -5.99
C ALA A 212 -4.18 24.17 -7.18
N ALA A 213 -4.09 25.44 -7.60
CA ALA A 213 -4.81 25.94 -8.78
C ALA A 213 -4.37 25.24 -10.07
N GLU A 214 -3.07 25.07 -10.30
CA GLU A 214 -2.55 24.38 -11.49
C GLU A 214 -3.01 22.91 -11.56
N LEU A 215 -3.03 22.20 -10.43
CA LEU A 215 -3.59 20.86 -10.35
C LEU A 215 -5.09 20.85 -10.65
N TRP A 216 -5.84 21.84 -10.15
CA TRP A 216 -7.27 21.95 -10.36
C TRP A 216 -7.64 22.16 -11.83
N ASP A 217 -6.89 22.99 -12.54
CA ASP A 217 -7.05 23.22 -13.98
C ASP A 217 -6.93 21.91 -14.75
N VAL A 218 -6.01 21.02 -14.36
CA VAL A 218 -5.88 19.69 -14.98
C VAL A 218 -7.00 18.74 -14.58
N VAL A 219 -7.36 18.69 -13.29
CA VAL A 219 -8.42 17.82 -12.75
C VAL A 219 -9.77 18.08 -13.40
N THR A 220 -10.08 19.35 -13.69
CA THR A 220 -11.35 19.75 -14.32
C THR A 220 -11.31 19.71 -15.85
N SER A 221 -10.14 19.44 -16.45
CA SER A 221 -9.97 19.30 -17.89
C SER A 221 -10.29 17.89 -18.40
N PRO A 222 -10.43 17.69 -19.73
CA PRO A 222 -10.54 16.35 -20.32
C PRO A 222 -9.21 15.57 -20.32
N ALA A 223 -8.11 16.12 -19.78
CA ALA A 223 -6.81 15.45 -19.76
C ALA A 223 -6.85 14.10 -19.03
N HIS A 224 -5.85 13.26 -19.33
CA HIS A 224 -5.70 11.99 -18.65
C HIS A 224 -5.15 12.21 -17.24
N ASP A 225 -5.95 11.87 -16.23
CA ASP A 225 -5.57 11.92 -14.82
C ASP A 225 -4.89 10.58 -14.44
N VAL A 226 -3.64 10.67 -14.00
CA VAL A 226 -2.77 9.58 -13.56
C VAL A 226 -2.42 9.68 -12.06
N GLY A 227 -3.07 10.57 -11.32
CA GLY A 227 -2.81 10.84 -9.91
C GLY A 227 -3.12 12.27 -9.47
N GLN A 228 -3.49 13.16 -10.40
CA GLN A 228 -3.67 14.59 -10.16
C GLN A 228 -4.81 14.88 -9.20
N LEU A 229 -5.99 14.25 -9.31
CA LEU A 229 -7.07 14.45 -8.33
C LEU A 229 -6.65 13.99 -6.92
N MET A 230 -5.97 12.84 -6.83
CA MET A 230 -5.41 12.35 -5.57
C MET A 230 -4.41 13.37 -4.97
N THR A 231 -3.46 13.84 -5.78
CA THR A 231 -2.48 14.86 -5.37
C THR A 231 -3.17 16.15 -4.94
N TRP A 232 -4.17 16.62 -5.69
CA TRP A 232 -4.90 17.84 -5.36
C TRP A 232 -5.60 17.74 -4.00
N VAL A 233 -6.28 16.61 -3.73
CA VAL A 233 -6.94 16.37 -2.43
C VAL A 233 -5.93 16.41 -1.28
N LEU A 234 -4.77 15.77 -1.44
CA LEU A 234 -3.71 15.76 -0.43
C LEU A 234 -3.05 17.16 -0.25
N VAL A 235 -2.86 17.90 -1.34
CA VAL A 235 -2.37 19.29 -1.32
C VAL A 235 -3.33 20.18 -0.55
N ARG A 236 -4.64 20.13 -0.86
CA ARG A 236 -5.66 20.91 -0.15
C ARG A 236 -5.74 20.54 1.32
N ALA A 237 -5.74 19.25 1.64
CA ALA A 237 -5.75 18.79 3.03
C ALA A 237 -4.60 19.38 3.85
N ARG A 238 -3.38 19.45 3.27
CA ARG A 238 -2.22 20.09 3.91
C ARG A 238 -2.38 21.60 4.07
N LEU A 239 -2.89 22.30 3.05
CA LEU A 239 -3.09 23.75 3.07
C LEU A 239 -4.20 24.17 4.05
N ASP A 240 -5.28 23.39 4.10
CA ASP A 240 -6.46 23.65 4.90
C ASP A 240 -6.34 23.13 6.33
N GLY A 241 -5.34 22.28 6.61
CA GLY A 241 -5.15 21.65 7.93
C GLY A 241 -6.25 20.63 8.26
N GLU A 242 -6.77 19.94 7.24
CA GLU A 242 -7.91 19.04 7.36
C GLU A 242 -7.59 17.60 6.96
N HIS A 243 -8.45 16.67 7.37
CA HIS A 243 -8.34 15.28 6.93
C HIS A 243 -8.67 15.15 5.42
N PRO A 244 -7.87 14.44 4.60
CA PRO A 244 -8.10 14.30 3.16
C PRO A 244 -9.48 13.79 2.75
N LEU A 245 -10.09 12.92 3.56
CA LEU A 245 -11.46 12.44 3.31
C LEU A 245 -12.49 13.58 3.28
N LEU A 246 -12.37 14.58 4.15
CA LEU A 246 -13.30 15.72 4.20
C LEU A 246 -13.16 16.59 2.95
N VAL A 247 -11.93 16.78 2.48
CA VAL A 247 -11.65 17.48 1.22
C VAL A 247 -12.28 16.73 0.05
N ALA A 248 -12.07 15.41 -0.04
CA ALA A 248 -12.64 14.59 -1.11
C ALA A 248 -14.18 14.53 -1.07
N ASP A 249 -14.78 14.49 0.12
CA ASP A 249 -16.24 14.48 0.30
C ASP A 249 -16.90 15.75 -0.27
N ARG A 250 -16.30 16.92 -0.03
CA ARG A 250 -16.80 18.20 -0.56
C ARG A 250 -16.77 18.28 -2.09
N LEU A 251 -16.03 17.41 -2.77
CA LEU A 251 -15.99 17.34 -4.22
C LEU A 251 -17.16 16.53 -4.83
N LEU A 252 -17.96 15.85 -4.00
CA LEU A 252 -19.09 15.07 -4.49
C LEU A 252 -20.11 15.97 -5.18
N GLY A 253 -20.45 15.63 -6.43
CA GLY A 253 -21.40 16.40 -7.24
C GLY A 253 -20.80 17.63 -7.94
N THR A 254 -19.51 17.92 -7.75
CA THR A 254 -18.85 19.04 -8.43
C THR A 254 -18.79 18.79 -9.95
N PRO A 255 -19.31 19.71 -10.78
CA PRO A 255 -19.24 19.60 -12.24
C PRO A 255 -17.80 19.49 -12.74
N GLY A 256 -17.58 18.65 -13.76
CA GLY A 256 -16.25 18.45 -14.36
C GLY A 256 -15.41 17.35 -13.69
N ILE A 257 -15.72 16.97 -12.45
CA ILE A 257 -15.05 15.85 -11.78
C ILE A 257 -15.71 14.53 -12.18
N ARG A 258 -14.91 13.58 -12.65
CA ARG A 258 -15.38 12.23 -12.98
C ARG A 258 -15.71 11.49 -11.68
N SER A 259 -17.00 11.18 -11.46
CA SER A 259 -17.47 10.53 -10.24
C SER A 259 -16.70 9.25 -9.92
N HIS A 260 -16.45 8.41 -10.94
CA HIS A 260 -15.67 7.18 -10.80
C HIS A 260 -14.26 7.40 -10.25
N THR A 261 -13.56 8.45 -10.70
CA THR A 261 -12.22 8.79 -10.17
C THR A 261 -12.30 9.30 -8.74
N LEU A 262 -13.30 10.14 -8.43
CA LEU A 262 -13.48 10.67 -7.08
C LEU A 262 -13.83 9.57 -6.07
N GLU A 263 -14.68 8.60 -6.43
CA GLU A 263 -14.97 7.44 -5.59
C GLU A 263 -13.70 6.66 -5.24
N ARG A 264 -12.77 6.53 -6.19
CA ARG A 264 -11.48 5.88 -5.97
C ARG A 264 -10.56 6.70 -5.07
N VAL A 265 -10.55 8.03 -5.24
CA VAL A 265 -9.79 8.94 -4.39
C VAL A 265 -10.29 8.89 -2.95
N LEU A 266 -11.59 8.86 -2.71
CA LEU A 266 -12.18 8.71 -1.37
C LEU A 266 -11.62 7.48 -0.64
N ILE A 267 -11.61 6.31 -1.28
CA ILE A 267 -11.02 5.11 -0.66
C ILE A 267 -9.50 5.22 -0.54
N GLY A 268 -8.83 5.77 -1.57
CA GLY A 268 -7.37 5.87 -1.62
C GLY A 268 -6.76 6.85 -0.60
N VAL A 269 -7.50 7.85 -0.12
CA VAL A 269 -7.05 8.78 0.93
C VAL A 269 -7.51 8.42 2.34
N ALA A 270 -8.27 7.34 2.52
CA ALA A 270 -8.80 6.96 3.84
C ALA A 270 -7.71 6.75 4.91
N ALA A 271 -6.55 6.22 4.52
CA ALA A 271 -5.32 6.19 5.30
C ALA A 271 -4.30 7.16 4.66
N PRO A 272 -4.24 8.43 5.09
CA PRO A 272 -3.37 9.44 4.49
C PRO A 272 -1.87 9.24 4.79
N GLU A 273 -1.54 8.49 5.83
CA GLU A 273 -0.18 8.05 6.16
C GLU A 273 0.37 7.00 5.18
N GLN A 274 -0.48 6.46 4.30
CA GLN A 274 -0.08 5.47 3.30
C GLN A 274 -0.97 5.54 2.03
N PRO A 275 -1.09 6.69 1.34
CA PRO A 275 -2.08 6.88 0.27
C PRO A 275 -1.95 5.85 -0.84
N LEU A 276 -3.08 5.38 -1.37
CA LEU A 276 -3.09 4.48 -2.53
C LEU A 276 -3.15 5.31 -3.81
N TRP A 277 -2.00 5.49 -4.45
CA TRP A 277 -1.87 6.31 -5.66
C TRP A 277 -2.55 5.68 -6.88
N HIS A 278 -2.86 4.39 -6.82
CA HIS A 278 -3.48 3.68 -7.91
C HIS A 278 -4.99 3.92 -7.99
N TYR A 279 -5.46 4.41 -9.13
CA TYR A 279 -6.90 4.54 -9.34
C TYR A 279 -7.59 3.20 -9.60
N ALA A 280 -6.94 2.15 -10.11
CA ALA A 280 -7.66 0.89 -10.30
C ALA A 280 -7.83 0.16 -8.97
N VAL A 281 -9.03 0.25 -8.42
CA VAL A 281 -9.52 -0.56 -7.30
C VAL A 281 -9.06 -2.01 -7.44
N ASP A 282 -8.09 -2.43 -6.62
CA ASP A 282 -7.85 -3.87 -6.45
C ASP A 282 -8.85 -4.39 -5.42
N GLY A 283 -10.03 -4.77 -5.92
CA GLY A 283 -11.08 -5.38 -5.11
C GLY A 283 -10.69 -6.74 -4.51
N ARG A 284 -9.46 -7.23 -4.68
CA ARG A 284 -8.91 -8.43 -4.03
C ARG A 284 -8.01 -8.08 -2.83
N SER A 285 -7.59 -6.82 -2.69
CA SER A 285 -6.63 -6.38 -1.67
C SER A 285 -7.30 -6.10 -0.32
N ARG A 286 -6.68 -6.55 0.76
CA ARG A 286 -7.11 -6.24 2.14
C ARG A 286 -7.04 -4.75 2.46
N SER A 287 -6.06 -4.01 1.90
CA SER A 287 -5.99 -2.56 2.10
C SER A 287 -7.26 -1.89 1.58
N TRP A 288 -7.76 -2.34 0.43
CA TRP A 288 -8.98 -1.79 -0.16
C TRP A 288 -10.21 -2.07 0.70
N TRP A 289 -10.31 -3.29 1.24
CA TRP A 289 -11.38 -3.64 2.19
C TRP A 289 -11.39 -2.72 3.41
N GLN A 290 -10.26 -2.59 4.10
CA GLN A 290 -10.15 -1.76 5.32
C GLN A 290 -10.52 -0.30 5.05
N ARG A 291 -10.00 0.28 3.97
CA ARG A 291 -10.29 1.65 3.56
C ARG A 291 -11.75 1.86 3.19
N ALA A 292 -12.41 0.86 2.58
CA ALA A 292 -13.83 0.92 2.31
C ALA A 292 -14.67 0.97 3.60
N LEU A 293 -14.26 0.21 4.63
CA LEU A 293 -14.90 0.28 5.95
C LEU A 293 -14.69 1.65 6.60
N GLU A 294 -13.45 2.15 6.57
CA GLU A 294 -13.10 3.48 7.12
C GLU A 294 -13.96 4.58 6.50
N VAL A 295 -14.12 4.59 5.16
CA VAL A 295 -15.01 5.57 4.50
C VAL A 295 -16.47 5.37 4.88
N ALA A 296 -16.95 4.12 4.99
CA ALA A 296 -18.35 3.85 5.35
C ALA A 296 -18.69 4.24 6.80
N GLU A 297 -17.71 4.15 7.70
CA GLU A 297 -17.90 4.40 9.14
C GLU A 297 -17.42 5.78 9.59
N HIS A 298 -16.74 6.56 8.73
CA HIS A 298 -16.19 7.85 9.12
C HIS A 298 -17.30 8.83 9.55
N PRO A 299 -17.29 9.32 10.81
CA PRO A 299 -18.40 10.09 11.37
C PRO A 299 -18.53 11.49 10.77
N GLY A 300 -17.44 12.05 10.27
CA GLY A 300 -17.41 13.38 9.65
C GLY A 300 -17.78 13.43 8.17
N LEU A 301 -18.06 12.28 7.53
CA LEU A 301 -18.38 12.25 6.10
C LEU A 301 -19.89 12.35 5.83
N SER A 302 -20.22 12.96 4.69
CA SER A 302 -21.58 13.02 4.19
C SER A 302 -22.16 11.61 3.97
N PRO A 303 -23.51 11.46 4.00
CA PRO A 303 -24.16 10.21 3.65
C PRO A 303 -23.76 9.70 2.26
N GLY A 304 -23.48 10.61 1.31
CA GLY A 304 -23.04 10.26 -0.04
C GLY A 304 -21.67 9.57 -0.07
N ALA A 305 -20.68 10.13 0.66
CA ALA A 305 -19.36 9.52 0.79
C ALA A 305 -19.42 8.18 1.54
N ARG A 306 -20.17 8.11 2.64
CA ARG A 306 -20.34 6.85 3.39
C ARG A 306 -20.99 5.76 2.55
N ALA A 307 -21.97 6.12 1.71
CA ALA A 307 -22.59 5.19 0.77
C ALA A 307 -21.61 4.69 -0.31
N ILE A 308 -20.62 5.50 -0.72
CA ILE A 308 -19.54 5.06 -1.61
C ILE A 308 -18.69 3.98 -0.92
N GLY A 309 -18.27 4.22 0.33
CA GLY A 309 -17.54 3.22 1.13
C GLY A 309 -18.31 1.90 1.25
N LEU A 310 -19.60 1.97 1.58
CA LEU A 310 -20.46 0.78 1.68
C LEU A 310 -20.61 0.04 0.35
N ARG A 311 -20.77 0.75 -0.78
CA ARG A 311 -20.77 0.13 -2.12
C ARG A 311 -19.45 -0.56 -2.42
N ALA A 312 -18.32 0.08 -2.11
CA ALA A 312 -16.99 -0.49 -2.31
C ALA A 312 -16.78 -1.77 -1.47
N ALA A 313 -17.20 -1.77 -0.20
CA ALA A 313 -17.16 -2.93 0.67
C ALA A 313 -18.04 -4.08 0.11
N ARG A 314 -19.30 -3.80 -0.26
CA ARG A 314 -20.21 -4.78 -0.87
C ARG A 314 -19.68 -5.36 -2.20
N ALA A 315 -18.84 -4.61 -2.92
CA ALA A 315 -18.21 -5.05 -4.17
C ALA A 315 -16.91 -5.84 -3.97
N HIS A 316 -16.35 -5.84 -2.76
CA HIS A 316 -15.06 -6.44 -2.47
C HIS A 316 -15.07 -7.97 -2.64
N SER A 317 -13.93 -8.53 -3.06
CA SER A 317 -13.78 -9.98 -3.32
C SER A 317 -13.93 -10.81 -2.04
N LEU A 318 -13.58 -10.27 -0.87
CA LEU A 318 -13.82 -10.97 0.41
C LEU A 318 -15.29 -11.36 0.59
N VAL A 319 -16.21 -10.54 0.06
CA VAL A 319 -17.65 -10.78 0.08
C VAL A 319 -18.09 -11.63 -1.12
N ARG A 320 -17.74 -11.21 -2.35
CA ARG A 320 -18.30 -11.80 -3.59
C ARG A 320 -17.53 -13.01 -4.13
N HIS A 321 -16.21 -12.97 -4.06
CA HIS A 321 -15.30 -13.93 -4.70
C HIS A 321 -14.08 -14.19 -3.80
N PRO A 322 -14.26 -14.80 -2.61
CA PRO A 322 -13.21 -14.90 -1.59
C PRO A 322 -11.99 -15.70 -2.07
N ASP A 323 -12.17 -16.57 -3.06
CA ASP A 323 -11.10 -17.31 -3.74
C ASP A 323 -10.11 -16.41 -4.50
N ARG A 324 -10.49 -15.16 -4.78
CA ARG A 324 -9.65 -14.18 -5.50
C ARG A 324 -8.83 -13.28 -4.58
N VAL A 325 -9.15 -13.23 -3.28
CA VAL A 325 -8.40 -12.43 -2.31
C VAL A 325 -7.01 -13.04 -2.13
N ARG A 326 -5.99 -12.17 -2.08
CA ARG A 326 -4.58 -12.57 -1.96
C ARG A 326 -3.94 -11.88 -0.76
N PRO A 327 -3.29 -12.63 0.15
CA PRO A 327 -3.41 -14.08 0.37
C PRO A 327 -4.86 -14.52 0.63
N ALA A 328 -5.17 -15.82 0.45
CA ALA A 328 -6.53 -16.34 0.64
C ALA A 328 -7.08 -15.98 2.04
N PRO A 329 -8.38 -15.70 2.19
CA PRO A 329 -8.95 -15.30 3.46
C PRO A 329 -9.31 -16.52 4.30
N THR A 330 -9.26 -16.33 5.61
CA THR A 330 -9.74 -17.32 6.59
C THR A 330 -11.27 -17.39 6.59
N GLU A 331 -11.84 -18.47 7.13
CA GLU A 331 -13.30 -18.58 7.28
C GLU A 331 -13.82 -17.56 8.28
N GLY A 332 -13.08 -17.31 9.37
CA GLY A 332 -13.38 -16.26 10.33
C GLY A 332 -13.34 -14.86 9.71
N GLU A 333 -12.33 -14.54 8.91
CA GLU A 333 -12.22 -13.24 8.22
C GLU A 333 -13.42 -13.00 7.30
N ARG A 334 -13.79 -14.02 6.52
CA ARG A 334 -14.97 -13.94 5.64
C ARG A 334 -16.27 -13.79 6.43
N ALA A 335 -16.45 -14.55 7.50
CA ALA A 335 -17.64 -14.47 8.33
C ALA A 335 -17.79 -13.08 8.97
N ALA A 336 -16.69 -12.51 9.48
CA ALA A 336 -16.67 -11.15 10.01
C ALA A 336 -17.05 -10.10 8.95
N ALA A 337 -16.54 -10.24 7.74
CA ALA A 337 -16.90 -9.36 6.63
C ALA A 337 -18.38 -9.44 6.26
N LEU A 338 -18.96 -10.64 6.19
CA LEU A 338 -20.38 -10.84 5.92
C LEU A 338 -21.26 -10.25 7.03
N ALA A 339 -20.92 -10.53 8.30
CA ALA A 339 -21.64 -9.96 9.44
C ALA A 339 -21.57 -8.42 9.45
N TRP A 340 -20.43 -7.83 9.06
CA TRP A 340 -20.32 -6.39 8.92
C TRP A 340 -21.27 -5.84 7.83
N ILE A 341 -21.36 -6.51 6.68
CA ILE A 341 -22.28 -6.12 5.60
C ILE A 341 -23.74 -6.24 6.04
N GLU A 342 -24.11 -7.30 6.77
CA GLU A 342 -25.47 -7.50 7.29
C GLU A 342 -25.88 -6.40 8.26
N ARG A 343 -24.99 -5.99 9.18
CA ARG A 343 -25.25 -4.86 10.08
C ARG A 343 -25.50 -3.53 9.35
N HIS A 344 -25.05 -3.42 8.11
CA HIS A 344 -25.20 -2.24 7.26
C HIS A 344 -26.16 -2.51 6.09
N ALA A 345 -27.05 -3.51 6.18
CA ALA A 345 -28.05 -3.79 5.15
C ALA A 345 -29.15 -2.72 5.10
N ASP A 346 -29.49 -2.13 6.26
CA ASP A 346 -30.57 -1.15 6.44
C ASP A 346 -30.10 0.31 6.39
N ALA A 347 -28.82 0.56 6.09
CA ALA A 347 -28.19 1.88 5.97
C ALA A 347 -27.93 2.25 4.50
#